data_AF-R7PZR6-F1
#
_entry.id   AF-R7PZR6-F1
#
_cell.length_a   1.000
_cell.length_b   1.000
_cell.length_c   1.000
_cell.angle_alpha   90.00
_cell.angle_beta   90.00
_cell.angle_gamma   90.00
#
_symmetry.space_group_name_H-M   'P 1'
#
loop_
_entity.id
_entity.type
_entity.pdbx_description
1 polymer ?
#
loop_
_entity_poly.entity_id
_entity_poly.type
_entity_poly.pdbx_seq_one_letter_code
_entity_poly.pdbx_strand_id
1 'polypeptide(L)'
;MIWADNMAYWYQGEEFTELDTLMEAVRLDVDGYFGDSDLDSVIAQRGGRVEADGTEYRTAVSLKRGNPSAYRAMRDEIVAGIVDRLRNSVELGELPAEVPYTSGTIESDM
;
A
#
# COMPACT_ATOMS: atom_id res chain seq x y z
N MET A 1 -8.63 31.63 -10.82
CA MET A 1 -8.02 30.43 -11.41
C MET A 1 -6.58 30.46 -10.96
N ILE A 2 -6.33 29.90 -9.78
CA ILE A 2 -5.00 29.84 -9.17
C ILE A 2 -4.29 28.70 -9.89
N TRP A 3 -3.04 28.93 -10.24
CA TRP A 3 -2.24 28.11 -11.12
C TRP A 3 -2.12 26.74 -10.45
N ALA A 4 -2.53 25.68 -11.14
CA ALA A 4 -2.08 24.35 -10.80
C ALA A 4 -0.59 24.35 -11.19
N ASP A 5 0.27 24.73 -10.24
CA ASP A 5 1.67 24.39 -10.33
C ASP A 5 1.72 22.88 -10.59
N ASN A 6 2.39 22.49 -11.68
CA ASN A 6 2.66 21.10 -12.01
C ASN A 6 3.47 20.49 -10.86
N MET A 7 2.79 20.00 -9.83
CA MET A 7 3.45 19.32 -8.72
C MET A 7 3.91 17.96 -9.26
N ALA A 8 5.21 17.86 -9.53
CA ALA A 8 5.85 16.61 -9.90
C ALA A 8 6.11 15.80 -8.62
N TYR A 9 5.71 14.55 -8.65
CA TYR A 9 6.01 13.57 -7.61
C TYR A 9 7.08 12.62 -8.10
N TRP A 10 7.92 12.16 -7.19
CA TRP A 10 8.97 11.19 -7.48
C TRP A 10 8.74 9.93 -6.66
N TYR A 11 8.81 8.78 -7.32
CA TYR A 11 8.74 7.47 -6.67
C TYR A 11 9.71 6.51 -7.35
N GLN A 12 10.61 5.89 -6.57
CA GLN A 12 11.64 4.96 -7.08
C GLN A 12 12.51 5.54 -8.24
N GLY A 13 12.68 6.87 -8.26
CA GLY A 13 13.43 7.58 -9.31
C GLY A 13 12.65 7.85 -10.61
N GLU A 14 11.35 7.55 -10.64
CA GLU A 14 10.44 7.91 -11.73
C GLU A 14 9.61 9.16 -11.35
N GLU A 15 9.43 10.06 -12.33
CA GLU A 15 8.63 11.28 -12.20
C GLU A 15 7.17 11.01 -12.58
N PHE A 16 6.24 11.50 -11.75
CA PHE A 16 4.80 11.41 -11.95
C PHE A 16 4.18 12.80 -11.82
N THR A 17 3.53 13.28 -12.87
CA THR A 17 2.79 14.57 -12.85
C THR A 17 1.30 14.39 -12.51
N GLU A 18 0.82 13.14 -12.50
CA GLU A 18 -0.57 12.79 -12.24
C GLU A 18 -0.63 11.85 -11.03
N LEU A 19 -1.36 12.26 -9.99
CA LEU A 19 -1.50 11.49 -8.75
C LEU A 19 -2.07 10.09 -9.01
N ASP A 20 -3.00 9.95 -9.94
CA ASP A 20 -3.56 8.64 -10.30
C ASP A 20 -2.51 7.69 -10.88
N THR A 21 -1.58 8.20 -11.68
CA THR A 21 -0.50 7.39 -12.26
C THR A 21 0.51 6.98 -11.19
N LEU A 22 0.86 7.90 -10.29
CA LEU A 22 1.70 7.61 -9.12
C LEU A 22 1.07 6.52 -8.24
N MET A 23 -0.22 6.67 -7.92
CA MET A 23 -0.93 5.71 -7.06
C MET A 23 -1.04 4.33 -7.69
N GLU A 24 -1.16 4.21 -9.02
CA GLU A 24 -1.13 2.92 -9.70
C GLU A 24 0.28 2.29 -9.66
N ALA A 25 1.34 3.08 -9.84
CA ALA A 25 2.72 2.58 -9.69
C ALA A 25 2.98 2.05 -8.28
N VAL A 26 2.58 2.83 -7.27
CA VAL A 26 2.64 2.43 -5.85
C VAL A 26 1.80 1.16 -5.61
N ARG A 27 0.59 1.08 -6.17
CA ARG A 27 -0.27 -0.10 -6.07
C ARG A 27 0.45 -1.34 -6.56
N LEU A 28 1.06 -1.28 -7.76
CA LEU A 28 1.77 -2.40 -8.36
C LEU A 28 3.01 -2.81 -7.57
N ASP A 29 3.75 -1.85 -7.00
CA ASP A 29 4.93 -2.15 -6.18
C ASP A 29 4.55 -2.81 -4.85
N VAL A 30 3.56 -2.26 -4.14
CA VAL A 30 3.00 -2.84 -2.90
C VAL A 30 2.43 -4.24 -3.17
N ASP A 31 1.69 -4.39 -4.27
CA ASP A 31 1.15 -5.67 -4.71
C ASP A 31 2.28 -6.69 -4.96
N GLY A 32 3.28 -6.31 -5.76
CA GLY A 32 4.44 -7.12 -6.06
C GLY A 32 5.21 -7.55 -4.81
N TYR A 33 5.37 -6.65 -3.84
CA TYR A 33 6.09 -6.93 -2.60
C TYR A 33 5.34 -7.90 -1.68
N PHE A 34 4.01 -7.83 -1.58
CA PHE A 34 3.25 -8.83 -0.82
C PHE A 34 3.38 -10.24 -1.39
N GLY A 35 3.67 -10.35 -2.69
CA GLY A 35 3.71 -11.61 -3.41
C GLY A 35 2.49 -12.48 -3.10
N ASP A 36 2.69 -13.80 -3.16
CA ASP A 36 1.66 -14.77 -2.78
C ASP A 36 1.59 -15.02 -1.25
N SER A 37 2.49 -14.50 -0.41
CA SER A 37 2.78 -15.11 0.91
C SER A 37 2.79 -14.19 2.14
N ASP A 38 2.92 -12.86 2.01
CA ASP A 38 3.44 -12.06 3.13
C ASP A 38 2.41 -11.16 3.86
N LEU A 39 1.12 -11.33 3.58
CA LEU A 39 0.03 -10.59 4.24
C LEU A 39 -0.04 -10.76 5.77
N ASP A 40 0.61 -11.79 6.30
CA ASP A 40 0.77 -12.04 7.73
C ASP A 40 1.30 -10.80 8.46
N SER A 41 2.28 -10.10 7.89
CA SER A 41 2.90 -8.93 8.53
C SER A 41 2.00 -7.70 8.57
N VAL A 42 1.03 -7.58 7.66
CA VAL A 42 0.04 -6.48 7.66
C VAL A 42 -1.01 -6.67 8.74
N ILE A 43 -1.46 -7.93 8.90
CA ILE A 43 -2.38 -8.34 9.95
C ILE A 43 -1.75 -8.02 11.32
N ALA A 44 -0.45 -8.28 11.46
CA ALA A 44 0.33 -7.92 12.64
C ALA A 44 0.31 -6.42 12.97
N GLN A 45 0.40 -5.55 11.94
CA GLN A 45 0.58 -4.11 12.11
C GLN A 45 -0.72 -3.30 12.22
N ARG A 46 -1.81 -3.69 11.56
CA ARG A 46 -3.09 -2.93 11.56
C ARG A 46 -3.95 -3.11 12.81
N GLY A 47 -3.42 -3.68 13.89
CA GLY A 47 -4.16 -3.82 15.15
C GLY A 47 -5.04 -5.06 15.23
N GLY A 48 -4.75 -6.10 14.45
CA GLY A 48 -4.95 -7.45 14.93
C GLY A 48 -3.98 -7.61 16.10
N ARG A 49 -4.42 -7.28 17.32
CA ARG A 49 -3.66 -7.70 18.49
C ARG A 49 -3.50 -9.20 18.32
N VAL A 50 -2.25 -9.63 18.18
CA VAL A 50 -1.87 -10.96 18.61
C VAL A 50 -2.09 -10.97 20.11
N GLU A 51 -3.33 -11.15 20.54
CA GLU A 51 -3.68 -11.67 21.86
C GLU A 51 -3.21 -13.13 21.86
N ALA A 52 -1.90 -13.34 21.79
CA ALA A 52 -1.20 -14.60 22.04
C ALA A 52 -1.77 -15.92 21.44
N ASP A 53 -2.66 -15.88 20.45
CA ASP A 53 -3.28 -17.10 19.88
C ASP A 53 -3.05 -17.27 18.37
N GLY A 54 -2.66 -16.25 17.61
CA GLY A 54 -2.30 -16.40 16.20
C GLY A 54 -3.44 -16.84 15.28
N THR A 55 -4.70 -16.63 15.67
CA THR A 55 -5.88 -17.03 14.89
C THR A 55 -5.97 -16.31 13.53
N GLU A 56 -5.56 -15.05 13.43
CA GLU A 56 -5.65 -14.28 12.18
C GLU A 56 -4.53 -14.60 11.17
N TYR A 57 -3.31 -14.90 11.62
CA TYR A 57 -2.26 -15.49 10.77
C TYR A 57 -2.70 -16.85 10.23
N ARG A 58 -3.33 -17.65 11.09
CA ARG A 58 -3.96 -18.90 10.65
C ARG A 58 -5.07 -18.62 9.65
N THR A 59 -5.80 -17.51 9.73
CA THR A 59 -6.82 -17.14 8.74
C THR A 59 -6.19 -16.85 7.38
N ALA A 60 -5.16 -16.00 7.27
CA ALA A 60 -4.51 -15.74 5.97
C ALA A 60 -3.91 -17.01 5.35
N VAL A 61 -3.16 -17.79 6.14
CA VAL A 61 -2.56 -19.07 5.68
C VAL A 61 -3.63 -20.13 5.36
N SER A 62 -4.70 -20.22 6.15
CA SER A 62 -5.80 -21.17 5.91
C SER A 62 -6.64 -20.77 4.71
N LEU A 63 -6.90 -19.47 4.51
CA LEU A 63 -7.55 -18.97 3.31
C LEU A 63 -6.67 -19.26 2.09
N LYS A 64 -5.37 -19.01 2.13
CA LYS A 64 -4.46 -19.34 1.02
C LYS A 64 -4.53 -20.82 0.62
N ARG A 65 -4.64 -21.74 1.60
CA ARG A 65 -4.70 -23.19 1.36
C ARG A 65 -6.09 -23.72 1.01
N GLY A 66 -7.14 -23.17 1.63
CA GLY A 66 -8.51 -23.70 1.56
C GLY A 66 -9.45 -22.88 0.69
N ASN A 67 -9.16 -21.60 0.47
CA ASN A 67 -9.95 -20.69 -0.36
C ASN A 67 -9.07 -19.57 -0.98
N PRO A 68 -8.30 -19.89 -2.04
CA PRO A 68 -7.40 -18.93 -2.68
C PRO A 68 -8.09 -17.67 -3.20
N SER A 69 -9.36 -17.76 -3.59
CA SER A 69 -10.13 -16.60 -4.06
C SER A 69 -10.42 -15.61 -2.92
N ALA A 70 -10.79 -16.10 -1.73
CA ALA A 70 -10.99 -15.25 -0.57
C ALA A 70 -9.67 -14.64 -0.07
N TYR A 71 -8.56 -15.38 -0.17
CA TYR A 71 -7.23 -14.85 0.11
C TYR A 71 -6.89 -13.67 -0.84
N ARG A 72 -7.15 -13.81 -2.14
CA ARG A 72 -6.92 -12.72 -3.12
C ARG A 72 -7.79 -11.49 -2.84
N ALA A 73 -9.08 -11.69 -2.57
CA ALA A 73 -9.97 -10.56 -2.25
C ALA A 73 -9.51 -9.78 -1.01
N MET A 74 -9.05 -10.49 0.03
CA MET A 74 -8.47 -9.87 1.23
C MET A 74 -7.18 -9.09 0.91
N ARG A 75 -6.32 -9.63 0.03
CA ARG A 75 -5.11 -8.96 -0.45
C ARG A 75 -5.44 -7.65 -1.15
N ASP A 76 -6.40 -7.69 -2.08
CA ASP A 76 -6.80 -6.54 -2.88
C ASP A 76 -7.35 -5.42 -2.00
N GLU A 77 -8.16 -5.75 -0.98
CA GLU A 77 -8.70 -4.79 -0.01
C GLU A 77 -7.58 -4.10 0.81
N ILE A 78 -6.57 -4.87 1.23
CA ILE A 78 -5.41 -4.35 1.96
C ILE A 78 -4.61 -3.39 1.10
N VAL A 79 -4.30 -3.79 -0.14
CA VAL A 79 -3.55 -2.98 -1.10
C VAL A 79 -4.31 -1.67 -1.37
N ALA A 80 -5.61 -1.74 -1.67
CA ALA A 80 -6.45 -0.56 -1.87
C ALA A 80 -6.41 0.37 -0.66
N GLY A 81 -6.56 -0.16 0.56
CA GLY A 81 -6.51 0.65 1.77
C GLY A 81 -5.12 1.19 2.14
N ILE A 82 -4.03 0.74 1.51
CA ILE A 82 -2.70 1.36 1.62
C ILE A 82 -2.62 2.54 0.65
N VAL A 83 -3.01 2.31 -0.61
CA VAL A 83 -3.03 3.32 -1.67
C VAL A 83 -3.92 4.50 -1.30
N ASP A 84 -5.12 4.24 -0.77
CA ASP A 84 -6.04 5.30 -0.32
C ASP A 84 -5.43 6.16 0.79
N ARG A 85 -4.69 5.56 1.72
CA ARG A 85 -4.03 6.31 2.79
C ARG A 85 -2.91 7.18 2.23
N LEU A 86 -2.07 6.61 1.35
CA LEU A 86 -0.98 7.35 0.72
C LEU A 86 -1.52 8.50 -0.14
N ARG A 87 -2.58 8.27 -0.92
CA ARG A 87 -3.26 9.33 -1.67
C ARG A 87 -3.67 10.49 -0.76
N ASN A 88 -4.36 10.19 0.34
CA ASN A 88 -4.78 11.22 1.29
C ASN A 88 -3.58 11.99 1.86
N SER A 89 -2.49 11.31 2.24
CA SER A 89 -1.28 11.98 2.73
C SER A 89 -0.64 12.88 1.67
N VAL A 90 -0.54 12.42 0.42
CA VAL A 90 -0.01 13.23 -0.70
C VAL A 90 -0.89 14.45 -0.96
N GLU A 91 -2.22 14.29 -0.98
CA GLU A 91 -3.18 15.41 -1.16
C GLU A 91 -3.13 16.43 -0.01
N LEU A 92 -2.77 16.00 1.19
CA LEU A 92 -2.54 16.86 2.35
C LEU A 92 -1.14 17.50 2.36
N GLY A 93 -0.28 17.17 1.40
CA GLY A 93 1.11 17.65 1.33
C GLY A 93 2.02 17.01 2.39
N GLU A 94 1.67 15.85 2.92
CA GLU A 94 2.45 15.09 3.90
C GLU A 94 3.58 14.31 3.19
N LEU A 95 4.53 15.04 2.61
CA LEU A 95 5.68 14.49 1.90
C LEU A 95 6.99 14.82 2.65
N PRO A 96 8.00 13.91 2.63
CA PRO A 96 8.00 12.62 1.95
C PRO A 96 7.13 11.56 2.65
N ALA A 97 6.45 10.71 1.87
CA ALA A 97 5.60 9.64 2.39
C ALA A 97 6.24 8.27 2.13
N GLU A 98 6.55 7.53 3.20
CA GLU A 98 7.04 6.15 3.08
C GLU A 98 5.92 5.21 2.61
N VAL A 99 6.20 4.42 1.57
CA VAL A 99 5.24 3.45 1.04
C VAL A 99 5.34 2.16 1.84
N PRO A 100 4.28 1.77 2.60
CA PRO A 100 4.33 0.59 3.43
C PRO A 100 4.61 -0.68 2.63
N TYR A 101 5.39 -1.59 3.21
CA TYR A 101 5.75 -2.87 2.59
C TYR A 101 6.46 -2.70 1.25
N THR A 102 7.21 -1.61 1.07
CA THR A 102 8.18 -1.45 -0.01
C THR A 102 9.41 -0.74 0.57
N SER A 103 10.46 -0.58 -0.22
CA SER A 103 11.56 0.34 0.11
C SER A 103 11.36 1.73 -0.53
N GLY A 104 10.17 2.01 -1.05
CA GLY A 104 9.86 3.22 -1.80
C GLY A 104 9.40 4.38 -0.92
N THR A 105 9.73 5.59 -1.36
CA THR A 105 9.27 6.85 -0.74
C THR A 105 8.72 7.73 -1.84
N ILE A 106 7.56 8.33 -1.58
CA ILE A 106 6.99 9.36 -2.45
C ILE A 106 7.57 10.69 -2.01
N GLU A 107 8.11 11.44 -2.96
CA GLU A 107 8.68 12.77 -2.75
C GLU A 107 7.98 13.76 -3.69
N SER A 108 8.04 15.06 -3.38
CA SER A 108 7.66 16.13 -4.31
C SER A 108 8.86 17.01 -4.60
N ASP A 109 8.97 17.52 -5.84
CA ASP A 109 9.87 18.64 -6.11
C ASP A 109 9.43 19.85 -5.26
N MET A 110 10.34 20.38 -4.45
CA MET A 110 10.15 21.63 -3.69
C MET A 110 10.30 22.87 -4.58
#